data_AF-A0ABD4TNU1-F1
#
_entry.id   AF-A0ABD4TNU1-F1
#
_cell.length_a   1.000
_cell.length_b   1.000
_cell.length_c   1.000
_cell.angle_alpha   90.00
_cell.angle_beta   90.00
_cell.angle_gamma   90.00
#
_symmetry.space_group_name_H-M   'P 1'
#
loop_
_entity.id
_entity.type
_entity.pdbx_description
1 polymer ?
#
loop_
_entity_poly.entity_id
_entity_poly.type
_entity_poly.pdbx_seq_one_letter_code
_entity_poly.pdbx_strand_id
1 'polypeptide(L)' 'MSTDKCTSCHAPLAERGATEFKCPECSELIRRCAKCRLQSIPYICQKCGFQGP' A
#
# COMPACT_ATOMS: atom_id res chain seq x y z
N MET A 1 0.90 -19.23 3.45
CA MET A 1 1.88 -18.26 2.91
C MET A 1 1.20 -16.91 2.79
N SER A 2 1.24 -16.09 3.84
CA SER A 2 0.63 -14.76 3.84
C SER A 2 1.48 -13.86 2.93
N THR A 3 1.16 -13.85 1.65
CA THR A 3 1.76 -12.92 0.68
C THR A 3 1.16 -11.57 0.97
N ASP A 4 1.86 -10.82 1.81
CA ASP A 4 1.54 -9.41 1.99
C ASP A 4 1.67 -8.73 0.63
N LYS A 5 0.57 -8.12 0.14
CA LYS A 5 0.49 -7.57 -1.22
C LYS A 5 0.34 -6.07 -1.17
N CYS A 6 1.00 -5.39 -2.11
CA CYS A 6 0.88 -3.94 -2.20
C CYS A 6 -0.54 -3.58 -2.64
N THR A 7 -1.13 -2.58 -1.99
CA THR A 7 -2.48 -2.11 -2.30
C THR A 7 -2.60 -1.48 -3.69
N SER A 8 -1.50 -0.96 -4.25
CA SER A 8 -1.48 -0.40 -5.62
C SER A 8 -1.18 -1.45 -6.69
N CYS A 9 -0.05 -2.16 -6.60
CA CYS A 9 0.41 -3.04 -7.68
C CYS A 9 0.12 -4.52 -7.45
N HIS A 10 -0.46 -4.90 -6.29
CA HIS A 10 -0.67 -6.29 -5.87
C HIS A 10 0.59 -7.18 -5.90
N ALA A 11 1.76 -6.57 -6.06
CA ALA A 11 3.03 -7.27 -6.02
C ALA A 11 3.29 -7.81 -4.60
N PRO A 12 3.91 -8.99 -4.47
CA PRO A 12 4.32 -9.51 -3.17
C PRO A 12 5.34 -8.58 -2.53
N LEU A 13 5.12 -8.19 -1.27
CA LEU A 13 6.05 -7.45 -0.41
C LEU A 13 7.26 -8.32 -0.01
N ALA A 14 7.82 -9.09 -0.93
CA ALA A 14 9.05 -9.84 -0.72
C ALA A 14 10.29 -8.92 -0.75
N GLU A 15 10.14 -7.69 -1.24
CA GLU A 15 11.22 -6.73 -1.41
C GLU A 15 11.45 -5.91 -0.13
N ARG A 16 12.66 -6.00 0.47
CA ARG A 16 13.10 -5.14 1.59
C ARG A 16 12.91 -3.67 1.20
N GLY A 17 11.96 -2.98 1.82
CA GLY A 17 11.62 -1.58 1.49
C GLY A 17 10.13 -1.30 1.36
N ALA A 18 9.28 -2.28 1.64
CA ALA A 18 7.87 -2.01 1.85
C ALA A 18 7.65 -1.14 3.10
N THR A 19 6.70 -0.21 3.02
CA THR A 19 6.27 0.63 4.13
C THR A 19 4.83 0.33 4.47
N GLU A 20 4.53 0.40 5.76
CA GLU A 20 3.20 0.16 6.31
C GLU A 20 2.78 1.45 7.04
N PHE A 21 1.63 1.99 6.70
CA PHE A 21 1.09 3.19 7.34
C PHE A 21 -0.43 3.07 7.47
N LYS A 22 -1.01 3.82 8.41
CA LYS A 22 -2.46 3.84 8.61
C LYS A 22 -3.10 4.87 7.68
N CYS A 23 -4.23 4.52 7.07
CA CYS A 23 -5.02 5.46 6.30
C CYS A 23 -5.51 6.62 7.20
N PRO A 24 -5.40 7.89 6.78
CA PRO A 24 -5.84 9.02 7.60
C PRO A 24 -7.36 9.04 7.84
N GLU A 25 -8.15 8.54 6.88
CA GLU A 25 -9.62 8.54 6.98
C GLU A 25 -10.20 7.42 7.86
N CYS A 26 -9.69 6.19 7.73
CA CYS A 26 -10.29 5.01 8.35
C CYS A 26 -9.33 4.20 9.24
N SER A 27 -8.08 4.66 9.39
CA SER A 27 -7.01 3.96 10.13
C SER A 27 -6.67 2.55 9.64
N GLU A 28 -7.12 2.18 8.44
CA GLU A 28 -6.81 0.88 7.81
C GLU A 28 -5.30 0.74 7.55
N LEU A 29 -4.78 -0.46 7.72
CA LEU A 29 -3.36 -0.74 7.50
C LEU A 29 -3.07 -0.81 6.00
N ILE A 30 -2.35 0.18 5.48
CA ILE A 30 -1.98 0.28 4.07
C ILE A 30 -0.50 -0.06 3.93
N ARG A 31 -0.23 -0.99 3.02
CA ARG A 31 1.10 -1.50 2.77
C ARG A 31 1.50 -1.24 1.33
N ARG A 32 2.60 -0.52 1.16
CA ARG A 32 3.09 -0.13 -0.16
C ARG A 32 4.53 -0.55 -0.37
N CYS A 33 4.80 -1.12 -1.54
CA CYS A 33 6.16 -1.46 -1.93
C CYS A 33 6.96 -0.18 -2.26
N ALA A 34 8.30 -0.28 -2.13
CA ALA A 34 9.20 0.83 -2.44
C ALA A 34 8.98 1.36 -3.87
N LYS A 35 8.75 0.48 -4.85
CA LYS A 35 8.49 0.87 -6.26
C LYS A 35 7.29 1.80 -6.41
N CYS A 36 6.13 1.43 -5.87
CA CYS A 36 4.94 2.28 -5.95
C CYS A 36 5.15 3.62 -5.25
N ARG A 37 5.92 3.64 -4.16
CA ARG A 37 6.27 4.88 -3.45
C ARG A 37 7.23 5.76 -4.25
N LEU A 38 8.26 5.17 -4.89
CA LEU A 38 9.22 5.85 -5.77
C LEU A 38 8.55 6.41 -7.04
N GLN A 39 7.52 5.74 -7.52
CA GLN A 39 6.77 6.12 -8.73
C GLN A 39 5.53 6.97 -8.40
N SER A 40 5.30 7.31 -7.12
CA SER A 40 4.10 8.02 -6.64
C SER A 40 2.80 7.43 -7.21
N ILE A 41 2.74 6.09 -7.28
CA ILE A 41 1.57 5.38 -7.82
C ILE A 41 0.42 5.54 -6.83
N PRO A 42 -0.74 6.04 -7.25
CA PRO A 42 -1.86 6.18 -6.35
C PRO A 42 -2.28 4.84 -5.75
N TYR A 43 -2.62 4.86 -4.47
CA TYR A 43 -3.20 3.73 -3.76
C TYR A 43 -4.64 4.07 -3.39
N ILE A 44 -5.52 3.08 -3.44
CA ILE A 44 -6.92 3.22 -3.05
C ILE A 44 -7.14 2.37 -1.81
N CYS A 45 -7.61 3.01 -0.74
CA CYS A 45 -8.01 2.31 0.46
C CYS A 45 -9.31 1.52 0.20
N GLN A 46 -9.29 0.21 0.41
CA GLN A 46 -10.47 -0.66 0.19
C GLN A 46 -11.59 -0.45 1.22
N LYS A 47 -11.31 0.21 2.37
CA LYS A 47 -12.30 0.49 3.40
C LYS A 47 -13.11 1.76 3.14
N CYS A 48 -12.43 2.85 2.80
CA CYS A 48 -13.03 4.17 2.70
C CYS A 48 -13.02 4.74 1.26
N GLY A 49 -12.33 4.09 0.32
CA GLY A 49 -12.16 4.59 -1.04
C GLY A 49 -11.16 5.74 -1.16
N PHE A 50 -10.45 6.10 -0.08
CA PHE A 50 -9.45 7.17 -0.11
C PHE A 50 -8.33 6.86 -1.11
N GLN A 51 -8.13 7.76 -2.06
CA GLN A 51 -7.07 7.68 -3.05
C GLN A 51 -5.93 8.63 -2.68
N GLY A 52 -4.79 8.07 -2.26
CA GLY A 52 -3.58 8.83 -1.95
C GLY A 52 -2.44 8.53 -2.94
N PRO A 53 -1.45 9.42 -3.12
CA PRO A 53 -0.25 9.16 -3.92
C PRO A 53 0.71 8.20 -3.23
#